data_AF-A0A953M147-F1
#
_entry.id   AF-A0A953M147-F1
#
_cell.length_a   1.000
_cell.length_b   1.000
_cell.length_c   1.000
_cell.angle_alpha   90.00
_cell.angle_beta   90.00
_cell.angle_gamma   90.00
#
_symmetry.space_group_name_H-M   'P 1'
#
loop_
_entity.id
_entity.type
_entity.pdbx_description
1 polymer ?
#
loop_
_entity_poly.entity_id
_entity_poly.type
_entity_poly.pdbx_seq_one_letter_code
_entity_poly.pdbx_strand_id
1 'polypeptide(L)'
;MRKYTTAPHPFVLEPPLERKREYVPGDAISFGLLLIGKAIEYLPYFIYAFDEMGKTGLGKGKGAFTLGKVVNTGMPNLPDDQTVYSSDTKTLVPVQSGDLCLPFSVDPAMCAVSSPPGQLSLEFLTPARISYDRHLTDKPEFHVLIRNLLRRLALLCYFHCGEDTSGWDFKKIIECAEGVRIKEKDLKWHDWERYSARQDTRMKMGGFIGKITYEGQIGPFMPLIRAGEIVHVGKGTSFGLGKYRILEK
;
A
#
# COMPACT_ATOMS: atom_id res chain seq x y z
N MET A 1 7.37 19.71 9.65
CA MET A 1 7.27 19.10 8.31
C MET A 1 7.54 20.11 7.17
N ARG A 2 8.74 20.72 7.12
CA ARG A 2 9.02 21.92 6.28
C ARG A 2 9.72 21.66 4.92
N LYS A 3 9.84 20.39 4.46
CA LYS A 3 10.65 20.01 3.27
C LYS A 3 9.96 19.05 2.29
N TYR A 4 8.64 18.90 2.32
CA TYR A 4 7.93 18.01 1.39
C TYR A 4 7.39 18.79 0.20
N THR A 5 7.88 18.47 -1.00
CA THR A 5 7.48 19.14 -2.25
C THR A 5 6.21 18.57 -2.87
N THR A 6 5.78 17.37 -2.44
CA THR A 6 4.62 16.67 -3.01
C THR A 6 3.91 15.81 -1.95
N ALA A 7 2.59 15.91 -1.84
CA ALA A 7 1.76 15.02 -1.03
C ALA A 7 1.69 13.61 -1.65
N PRO A 8 1.67 12.53 -0.85
CA PRO A 8 1.45 11.18 -1.37
C PRO A 8 0.05 11.07 -1.98
N HIS A 9 -0.10 10.25 -3.02
CA HIS A 9 -1.43 9.93 -3.54
C HIS A 9 -2.25 9.18 -2.48
N PRO A 10 -3.50 9.61 -2.20
CA PRO A 10 -4.38 8.99 -1.22
C PRO A 10 -5.14 7.78 -1.79
N PHE A 11 -4.54 7.08 -2.75
CA PHE A 11 -5.11 5.88 -3.32
C PHE A 11 -4.03 4.87 -3.72
N VAL A 12 -4.43 3.61 -3.83
CA VAL A 12 -3.63 2.52 -4.38
C VAL A 12 -4.47 1.75 -5.38
N LEU A 13 -3.94 1.58 -6.60
CA LEU A 13 -4.49 0.63 -7.58
C LEU A 13 -3.77 -0.70 -7.41
N GLU A 14 -4.49 -1.74 -7.07
CA GLU A 14 -3.96 -3.07 -6.84
C GLU A 14 -4.24 -3.96 -8.06
N PRO A 15 -3.28 -4.11 -8.99
CA PRO A 15 -3.48 -5.02 -10.10
C PRO A 15 -3.63 -6.47 -9.59
N PRO A 16 -4.29 -7.35 -10.38
CA PRO A 16 -4.27 -8.78 -10.11
C PRO A 16 -2.83 -9.28 -9.87
N LEU A 17 -2.65 -10.18 -8.90
CA LEU A 17 -1.34 -10.81 -8.66
C LEU A 17 -0.98 -11.85 -9.72
N GLU A 18 -1.94 -12.22 -10.58
CA GLU A 18 -1.70 -13.08 -11.72
C GLU A 18 -0.81 -12.41 -12.78
N ARG A 19 -0.24 -13.24 -13.65
CA ARG A 19 0.65 -12.78 -14.74
C ARG A 19 -0.04 -12.74 -16.09
N LYS A 20 -1.37 -12.89 -16.14
CA LYS A 20 -2.15 -12.84 -17.38
C LYS A 20 -1.99 -11.46 -18.02
N ARG A 21 -1.67 -11.43 -19.32
CA ARG A 21 -1.41 -10.20 -20.08
C ARG A 21 -2.32 -10.04 -21.29
N GLU A 22 -3.00 -11.11 -21.67
CA GLU A 22 -3.87 -11.17 -22.84
C GLU A 22 -5.26 -11.57 -22.37
N TYR A 23 -6.25 -10.82 -22.83
CA TYR A 23 -7.66 -11.01 -22.50
C TYR A 23 -8.44 -11.04 -23.81
N VAL A 24 -9.38 -11.97 -23.92
CA VAL A 24 -10.29 -12.08 -25.06
C VAL A 24 -11.68 -11.55 -24.69
N PRO A 25 -12.54 -11.19 -25.67
CA PRO A 25 -13.91 -10.78 -25.37
C PRO A 25 -14.64 -11.81 -24.50
N GLY A 26 -15.26 -11.35 -23.41
CA GLY A 26 -15.92 -12.19 -22.41
C GLY A 26 -15.05 -12.50 -21.18
N ASP A 27 -13.74 -12.28 -21.24
CA ASP A 27 -12.89 -12.38 -20.05
C ASP A 27 -13.19 -11.27 -19.05
N ALA A 28 -13.17 -11.61 -17.75
CA ALA A 28 -13.21 -10.64 -16.67
C ALA A 28 -11.79 -10.29 -16.20
N ILE A 29 -11.59 -9.02 -15.83
CA ILE A 29 -10.40 -8.55 -15.10
C ILE A 29 -10.87 -7.83 -13.83
N SER A 30 -10.28 -8.20 -12.69
CA SER A 30 -10.60 -7.64 -11.38
C SER A 30 -9.34 -7.02 -10.78
N PHE A 31 -9.46 -5.81 -10.24
CA PHE A 31 -8.36 -5.11 -9.57
C PHE A 31 -8.91 -4.36 -8.35
N GLY A 32 -8.04 -4.11 -7.37
CA GLY A 32 -8.39 -3.38 -6.17
C GLY A 32 -8.20 -1.87 -6.32
N LEU A 33 -9.04 -1.11 -5.62
CA LEU A 33 -8.88 0.32 -5.40
C LEU A 33 -8.97 0.59 -3.90
N LEU A 34 -7.87 1.00 -3.29
CA LEU A 34 -7.87 1.53 -1.93
C LEU A 34 -7.97 3.06 -2.00
N LEU A 35 -8.91 3.64 -1.26
CA LEU A 35 -9.06 5.09 -1.07
C LEU A 35 -8.79 5.44 0.40
N ILE A 36 -8.10 6.57 0.63
CA ILE A 36 -7.62 6.94 1.97
C ILE A 36 -8.07 8.38 2.29
N GLY A 37 -8.69 8.56 3.46
CA GLY A 37 -9.13 9.87 3.95
C GLY A 37 -10.08 10.55 2.97
N LYS A 38 -9.87 11.85 2.70
CA LYS A 38 -10.70 12.65 1.78
C LYS A 38 -10.87 12.05 0.38
N ALA A 39 -9.99 11.14 -0.06
CA ALA A 39 -10.13 10.48 -1.36
C ALA A 39 -11.38 9.60 -1.46
N ILE A 40 -11.93 9.15 -0.34
CA ILE A 40 -13.16 8.33 -0.28
C ILE A 40 -14.33 9.11 -0.91
N GLU A 41 -14.42 10.42 -0.67
CA GLU A 41 -15.45 11.30 -1.26
C GLU A 41 -15.37 11.35 -2.79
N TYR A 42 -14.21 11.03 -3.38
CA TYR A 42 -14.01 11.04 -4.82
C TYR A 42 -14.30 9.70 -5.51
N LEU A 43 -14.78 8.69 -4.77
CA LEU A 43 -15.12 7.39 -5.33
C LEU A 43 -16.02 7.46 -6.59
N PRO A 44 -17.06 8.31 -6.67
CA PRO A 44 -17.87 8.42 -7.89
C PRO A 44 -17.05 8.82 -9.12
N TYR A 45 -16.03 9.66 -8.95
CA TYR A 45 -15.15 10.08 -10.04
C TYR A 45 -14.20 8.97 -10.49
N PHE A 46 -13.72 8.12 -9.57
CA PHE A 46 -12.95 6.93 -9.95
C PHE A 46 -13.79 5.97 -10.78
N ILE A 47 -15.03 5.70 -10.34
CA ILE A 47 -15.96 4.81 -11.06
C ILE A 47 -16.25 5.36 -12.46
N TYR A 48 -16.55 6.65 -12.56
CA TYR A 48 -16.75 7.31 -13.85
C TYR A 48 -15.50 7.23 -14.74
N ALA A 49 -14.31 7.48 -14.19
CA ALA A 49 -13.07 7.37 -14.94
C ALA A 49 -12.80 5.96 -15.46
N PHE A 50 -13.14 4.90 -14.70
CA PHE A 50 -13.03 3.52 -15.18
C PHE A 50 -14.05 3.19 -16.27
N ASP A 51 -15.29 3.70 -16.19
CA ASP A 51 -16.28 3.54 -17.25
C ASP A 51 -15.83 4.21 -18.57
N GLU A 52 -15.34 5.45 -18.49
CA GLU A 52 -14.80 6.17 -19.66
C GLU A 52 -13.53 5.51 -20.23
N MET A 53 -12.69 4.94 -19.35
CA MET A 53 -11.52 4.16 -19.78
C MET A 53 -11.93 2.94 -20.61
N GLY A 54 -13.08 2.33 -20.30
CA GLY A 54 -13.66 1.25 -21.10
C GLY A 54 -13.93 1.62 -22.56
N LYS A 55 -14.32 2.88 -22.79
CA LYS A 55 -14.62 3.44 -24.13
C LYS A 55 -13.35 3.82 -24.91
N THR A 56 -12.33 4.30 -24.20
CA THR A 56 -11.04 4.68 -24.81
C THR A 56 -10.12 3.48 -25.06
N GLY A 57 -10.32 2.40 -24.31
CA GLY A 57 -9.65 1.12 -24.45
C GLY A 57 -8.35 1.02 -23.64
N LEU A 58 -8.03 -0.20 -23.23
CA LEU A 58 -6.89 -0.53 -22.37
C LEU A 58 -5.75 -1.21 -23.15
N GLY A 59 -4.50 -0.89 -22.80
CA GLY A 59 -3.31 -1.55 -23.33
C GLY A 59 -2.97 -1.18 -24.78
N LYS A 60 -1.98 -1.89 -25.37
CA LYS A 60 -1.44 -1.60 -26.71
C LYS A 60 -2.50 -1.71 -27.81
N GLY A 61 -3.41 -2.68 -27.69
CA GLY A 61 -4.50 -2.91 -28.64
C GLY A 61 -5.73 -2.04 -28.41
N LYS A 62 -5.73 -1.17 -27.38
CA LYS A 62 -6.91 -0.40 -26.92
C LYS A 62 -8.15 -1.30 -26.78
N GLY A 63 -7.98 -2.43 -26.10
CA GLY A 63 -9.08 -3.37 -25.85
C GLY A 63 -10.19 -2.68 -25.09
N ALA A 64 -11.39 -2.62 -25.67
CA ALA A 64 -12.56 -2.06 -25.01
C ALA A 64 -13.01 -2.98 -23.87
N PHE A 65 -13.56 -2.39 -22.82
CA PHE A 65 -14.17 -3.12 -21.72
C PHE A 65 -15.35 -2.32 -21.16
N THR A 66 -16.15 -2.97 -20.33
CA THR A 66 -17.23 -2.33 -19.56
C THR A 66 -16.99 -2.58 -18.09
N LEU A 67 -17.12 -1.55 -17.25
CA LEU A 67 -17.07 -1.71 -15.81
C LEU A 67 -18.35 -2.41 -15.34
N GLY A 68 -18.28 -3.71 -15.00
CA GLY A 68 -19.47 -4.48 -14.61
C GLY A 68 -19.98 -4.16 -13.21
N LYS A 69 -19.10 -4.28 -12.20
CA LYS A 69 -19.47 -4.05 -10.80
C LYS A 69 -18.30 -3.52 -9.98
N VAL A 70 -18.63 -2.78 -8.93
CA VAL A 70 -17.71 -2.41 -7.84
C VAL A 70 -18.28 -2.94 -6.56
N VAL A 71 -17.47 -3.69 -5.82
CA VAL A 71 -17.83 -4.27 -4.52
C VAL A 71 -16.88 -3.74 -3.46
N ASN A 72 -17.40 -3.54 -2.25
CA ASN A 72 -16.59 -3.25 -1.10
C ASN A 72 -15.98 -4.57 -0.61
N THR A 73 -14.67 -4.74 -0.83
CA THR A 73 -13.90 -5.82 -0.23
C THR A 73 -13.42 -5.30 1.12
N GLY A 74 -14.03 -5.79 2.21
CA GLY A 74 -14.00 -5.13 3.50
C GLY A 74 -12.60 -4.93 4.07
N MET A 75 -12.50 -3.93 4.95
CA MET A 75 -11.62 -4.00 6.11
C MET A 75 -12.16 -5.12 7.04
N PRO A 76 -11.36 -5.67 7.98
CA PRO A 76 -11.74 -6.82 8.84
C PRO A 76 -13.06 -6.72 9.64
N ASN A 77 -13.77 -5.60 9.59
CA ASN A 77 -15.00 -5.29 10.34
C ASN A 77 -16.17 -4.77 9.48
N LEU A 78 -16.09 -4.85 8.14
CA LEU A 78 -17.19 -4.46 7.25
C LEU A 78 -17.79 -5.70 6.57
N PRO A 79 -19.09 -5.71 6.25
CA PRO A 79 -19.68 -6.80 5.49
C PRO A 79 -18.96 -6.92 4.15
N ASP A 80 -18.32 -8.06 3.93
CA ASP A 80 -17.72 -8.36 2.63
C ASP A 80 -18.81 -8.36 1.55
N ASP A 81 -18.44 -7.85 0.37
CA ASP A 81 -19.21 -7.95 -0.87
C ASP A 81 -20.45 -7.05 -0.99
N GLN A 82 -20.55 -5.96 -0.23
CA GLN A 82 -21.54 -4.93 -0.54
C GLN A 82 -21.29 -4.36 -1.95
N THR A 83 -22.26 -4.48 -2.84
CA THR A 83 -22.19 -3.85 -4.17
C THR A 83 -22.33 -2.34 -4.04
N VAL A 84 -21.27 -1.63 -4.40
CA VAL A 84 -21.16 -0.18 -4.37
C VAL A 84 -21.68 0.43 -5.67
N TYR A 85 -21.42 -0.25 -6.79
CA TYR A 85 -21.86 0.15 -8.11
C TYR A 85 -22.16 -1.08 -8.96
N SER A 86 -23.23 -1.01 -9.75
CA SER A 86 -23.56 -1.98 -10.80
C SER A 86 -23.81 -1.23 -12.11
N SER A 87 -23.26 -1.74 -13.21
CA SER A 87 -23.54 -1.22 -14.55
C SER A 87 -25.00 -1.34 -14.96
N ASP A 88 -25.72 -2.33 -14.41
CA ASP A 88 -27.08 -2.66 -14.80
C ASP A 88 -28.06 -1.58 -14.31
N THR A 89 -27.85 -1.09 -13.08
CA THR A 89 -28.68 -0.05 -12.47
C THR A 89 -28.08 1.35 -12.64
N LYS A 90 -26.77 1.45 -12.91
CA LYS A 90 -25.98 2.69 -12.89
C LYS A 90 -26.13 3.47 -11.59
N THR A 91 -26.42 2.76 -10.49
CA THR A 91 -26.62 3.36 -9.17
C THR A 91 -25.37 3.22 -8.34
N LEU A 92 -25.04 4.28 -7.60
CA LEU A 92 -24.00 4.27 -6.58
C LEU A 92 -24.66 4.21 -5.20
N VAL A 93 -24.24 3.26 -4.38
CA VAL A 93 -24.63 3.17 -2.97
C VAL A 93 -23.54 3.80 -2.10
N PRO A 94 -23.89 4.55 -1.04
CA PRO A 94 -22.91 5.05 -0.09
C PRO A 94 -22.05 3.93 0.49
N VAL A 95 -20.74 4.13 0.50
CA VAL A 95 -19.78 3.16 1.03
C VAL A 95 -19.52 3.45 2.50
N GLN A 96 -19.55 2.40 3.32
CA GLN A 96 -19.01 2.48 4.66
C GLN A 96 -17.49 2.38 4.60
N SER A 97 -16.78 3.39 5.11
CA SER A 97 -15.34 3.35 5.31
C SER A 97 -15.00 2.74 6.67
N GLY A 98 -13.89 1.99 6.73
CA GLY A 98 -13.33 1.53 7.99
C GLY A 98 -12.27 2.50 8.50
N ASP A 99 -12.25 2.74 9.80
CA ASP A 99 -11.18 3.51 10.44
C ASP A 99 -9.99 2.62 10.73
N LEU A 100 -8.82 3.05 10.25
CA LEU A 100 -7.55 2.48 10.67
C LEU A 100 -7.04 3.29 11.85
N CYS A 101 -7.42 2.89 13.06
CA CYS A 101 -6.83 3.46 14.26
C CYS A 101 -5.35 3.09 14.29
N LEU A 102 -4.48 4.10 14.22
CA LEU A 102 -3.07 3.97 14.50
C LEU A 102 -2.88 4.39 15.96
N PRO A 103 -2.92 3.46 16.93
CA PRO A 103 -2.64 3.77 18.33
C PRO A 103 -1.14 4.05 18.46
N PHE A 104 -0.71 5.21 17.98
CA PHE A 104 0.67 5.67 18.03
C PHE A 104 0.76 6.86 18.97
N SER A 105 0.42 6.64 20.24
CA SER A 105 1.11 7.35 21.31
C SER A 105 2.47 6.68 21.44
N VAL A 106 3.55 7.39 21.07
CA VAL A 106 4.91 6.95 21.38
C VAL A 106 5.08 7.12 22.88
N ASP A 107 4.53 6.20 23.67
CA ASP A 107 4.89 6.13 25.07
C ASP A 107 6.38 5.78 25.13
N PRO A 108 7.22 6.53 25.86
CA PRO A 108 8.56 6.10 26.24
C PRO A 108 8.65 4.63 26.70
N ALA A 109 7.58 4.09 27.26
CA ALA A 109 7.44 2.70 27.64
C ALA A 109 7.45 1.72 26.45
N MET A 110 7.20 2.13 25.20
CA MET A 110 7.22 1.23 24.02
C MET A 110 8.55 0.49 23.84
N CYS A 111 9.67 1.10 24.23
CA CYS A 111 10.99 0.47 24.18
C CYS A 111 11.32 -0.30 25.47
N ALA A 112 10.50 -0.15 26.51
CA ALA A 112 10.63 -0.75 27.83
C ALA A 112 9.61 -1.87 28.11
N VAL A 113 8.61 -2.09 27.24
CA VAL A 113 7.68 -3.22 27.38
C VAL A 113 8.48 -4.50 27.17
N SER A 114 8.63 -5.25 28.25
CA SER A 114 9.26 -6.57 28.34
C SER A 114 8.41 -7.65 27.67
N SER A 115 7.93 -7.41 26.45
CA SER A 115 7.42 -8.50 25.63
C SER A 115 8.57 -9.45 25.30
N PRO A 116 8.35 -10.77 25.27
CA PRO A 116 9.38 -11.68 24.80
C PRO A 116 9.74 -11.33 23.35
N PRO A 117 11.04 -11.40 22.97
CA PRO A 117 11.45 -11.17 21.60
C PRO A 117 10.70 -12.14 20.67
N GLY A 118 10.04 -11.57 19.68
CA GLY A 118 9.23 -12.30 18.70
C GLY A 118 9.96 -12.46 17.38
N GLN A 119 9.35 -13.24 16.50
CA GLN A 119 9.71 -13.28 15.08
C GLN A 119 8.56 -12.74 14.25
N LEU A 120 8.90 -12.01 13.19
CA LEU A 120 7.95 -11.50 12.23
C LEU A 120 8.42 -11.86 10.83
N SER A 121 7.62 -12.62 10.12
CA SER A 121 7.86 -12.93 8.72
C SER A 121 6.90 -12.12 7.84
N LEU A 122 7.47 -11.46 6.84
CA LEU A 122 6.73 -10.71 5.83
C LEU A 122 6.98 -11.32 4.46
N GLU A 123 5.94 -11.32 3.62
CA GLU A 123 6.05 -11.70 2.21
C GLU A 123 5.64 -10.52 1.31
N PHE A 124 6.58 -10.00 0.54
CA PHE A 124 6.35 -8.96 -0.46
C PHE A 124 5.79 -9.57 -1.74
N LEU A 125 4.52 -9.26 -2.01
CA LEU A 125 3.72 -9.81 -3.11
C LEU A 125 3.91 -9.02 -4.41
N THR A 126 4.18 -7.71 -4.30
CA THR A 126 4.49 -6.84 -5.44
C THR A 126 5.84 -6.15 -5.23
N PRO A 127 6.53 -5.72 -6.32
CA PRO A 127 7.87 -5.15 -6.20
C PRO A 127 7.94 -4.01 -5.19
N ALA A 128 8.70 -4.21 -4.12
CA ALA A 128 8.89 -3.23 -3.06
C ALA A 128 10.11 -2.36 -3.34
N ARG A 129 9.90 -1.04 -3.32
CA ARG A 129 10.92 -0.03 -3.63
C ARG A 129 11.21 0.79 -2.40
N ILE A 130 11.91 0.17 -1.45
CA ILE A 130 12.28 0.79 -0.18
C ILE A 130 13.57 1.58 -0.37
N SER A 131 13.58 2.83 0.13
CA SER A 131 14.73 3.71 0.00
C SER A 131 15.37 4.03 1.35
N TYR A 132 16.68 3.99 1.38
CA TYR A 132 17.54 4.38 2.49
C TYR A 132 18.77 5.10 1.93
N ASP A 133 19.19 6.19 2.59
CA ASP A 133 20.29 7.05 2.12
C ASP A 133 20.23 7.42 0.63
N ARG A 134 19.03 7.76 0.15
CA ARG A 134 18.71 8.16 -1.23
C ARG A 134 18.79 7.04 -2.28
N HIS A 135 19.17 5.82 -1.90
CA HIS A 135 19.25 4.66 -2.80
C HIS A 135 18.12 3.68 -2.52
N LEU A 136 17.86 2.75 -3.45
CA LEU A 136 16.98 1.60 -3.19
C LEU A 136 17.81 0.51 -2.52
N THR A 137 17.25 -0.16 -1.52
CA THR A 137 17.89 -1.29 -0.84
C THR A 137 17.13 -2.59 -1.12
N ASP A 138 17.86 -3.69 -1.31
CA ASP A 138 17.38 -5.07 -1.43
C ASP A 138 17.59 -5.88 -0.12
N LYS A 139 18.09 -5.20 0.92
CA LYS A 139 18.25 -5.69 2.28
C LYS A 139 17.66 -4.64 3.22
N PRO A 140 16.32 -4.52 3.29
CA PRO A 140 15.70 -3.58 4.20
C PRO A 140 15.93 -4.05 5.64
N GLU A 141 16.82 -3.37 6.37
CA GLU A 141 16.88 -3.53 7.82
C GLU A 141 15.55 -3.07 8.44
N PHE A 142 15.21 -3.58 9.62
CA PHE A 142 13.89 -3.35 10.20
C PHE A 142 13.59 -1.85 10.38
N HIS A 143 14.53 -1.07 10.92
CA HIS A 143 14.39 0.38 11.04
C HIS A 143 14.18 1.09 9.69
N VAL A 144 14.71 0.55 8.59
CA VAL A 144 14.52 1.10 7.24
C VAL A 144 13.08 0.88 6.77
N LEU A 145 12.51 -0.30 7.02
CA LEU A 145 11.10 -0.59 6.76
C LEU A 145 10.20 0.35 7.58
N ILE A 146 10.44 0.44 8.90
CA ILE A 146 9.69 1.30 9.81
C ILE A 146 9.78 2.77 9.40
N ARG A 147 10.95 3.27 9.00
CA ARG A 147 11.12 4.63 8.49
C ARG A 147 10.25 4.92 7.27
N ASN A 148 10.16 3.96 6.34
CA ASN A 148 9.35 4.13 5.13
C ASN A 148 7.85 4.07 5.45
N LEU A 149 7.42 3.20 6.36
CA LEU A 149 6.05 3.11 6.85
C LEU A 149 5.63 4.39 7.60
N LEU A 150 6.39 4.79 8.62
CA LEU A 150 6.15 6.00 9.41
C LEU A 150 6.01 7.22 8.52
N ARG A 151 6.94 7.42 7.59
CA ARG A 151 6.90 8.54 6.66
C ARG A 151 5.63 8.51 5.81
N ARG A 152 5.27 7.35 5.26
CA ARG A 152 4.08 7.23 4.41
C ARG A 152 2.81 7.51 5.20
N LEU A 153 2.64 6.86 6.35
CA LEU A 153 1.46 7.01 7.20
C LEU A 153 1.32 8.44 7.71
N ALA A 154 2.39 9.05 8.21
CA ALA A 154 2.32 10.42 8.70
C ALA A 154 1.94 11.43 7.61
N LEU A 155 2.46 11.25 6.39
CA LEU A 155 2.09 12.11 5.26
C LEU A 155 0.64 11.87 4.81
N LEU A 156 0.14 10.63 4.83
CA LEU A 156 -1.27 10.34 4.53
C LEU A 156 -2.18 10.99 5.57
N CYS A 157 -1.90 10.80 6.86
CA CYS A 157 -2.63 11.40 7.96
C CYS A 157 -2.69 12.94 7.86
N TYR A 158 -1.53 13.58 7.70
CA TYR A 158 -1.42 15.04 7.63
C TYR A 158 -2.15 15.64 6.43
N PHE A 159 -1.99 15.07 5.23
CA PHE A 159 -2.56 15.68 4.02
C PHE A 159 -4.02 15.27 3.75
N HIS A 160 -4.42 14.07 4.15
CA HIS A 160 -5.69 13.48 3.68
C HIS A 160 -6.66 13.10 4.79
N CYS A 161 -6.20 12.94 6.03
CA CYS A 161 -7.07 12.61 7.16
C CYS A 161 -7.34 13.81 8.08
N GLY A 162 -6.57 14.90 7.96
CA GLY A 162 -6.72 16.06 8.86
C GLY A 162 -6.16 15.81 10.26
N GLU A 163 -5.33 14.76 10.41
CA GLU A 163 -4.74 14.34 11.67
C GLU A 163 -3.38 15.01 11.89
N ASP A 164 -3.11 15.44 13.12
CA ASP A 164 -1.81 15.97 13.50
C ASP A 164 -0.84 14.84 13.87
N THR A 165 0.29 14.80 13.17
CA THR A 165 1.34 13.81 13.37
C THR A 165 2.58 14.40 14.04
N SER A 166 2.54 15.67 14.48
CA SER A 166 3.66 16.31 15.16
C SER A 166 4.03 15.66 16.50
N GLY A 167 3.07 14.96 17.13
CA GLY A 167 3.30 14.21 18.37
C GLY A 167 4.11 12.93 18.18
N TRP A 168 4.40 12.52 16.94
CA TRP A 168 5.15 11.29 16.68
C TRP A 168 6.65 11.55 16.87
N ASP A 169 7.28 10.88 17.83
CA ASP A 169 8.73 10.91 18.01
C ASP A 169 9.41 9.96 17.02
N PHE A 170 9.55 10.41 15.77
CA PHE A 170 10.20 9.65 14.69
C PHE A 170 11.59 9.15 15.09
N LYS A 171 12.35 9.95 15.85
CA LYS A 171 13.73 9.60 16.20
C LYS A 171 13.72 8.38 17.12
N LYS A 172 12.95 8.44 18.21
CA LYS A 172 12.86 7.38 19.20
C LYS A 172 12.30 6.08 18.63
N ILE A 173 11.26 6.15 17.79
CA ILE A 173 10.69 4.95 17.16
C ILE A 173 11.75 4.23 16.32
N ILE A 174 12.54 5.00 15.57
CA ILE A 174 13.60 4.45 14.72
C ILE A 174 14.74 3.86 15.53
N GLU A 175 15.19 4.55 16.59
CA GLU A 175 16.21 4.02 17.51
C GLU A 175 15.78 2.68 18.11
N CYS A 176 14.52 2.53 18.51
CA CYS A 176 14.03 1.26 19.04
C CYS A 176 13.89 0.18 17.95
N ALA A 177 13.66 0.56 16.68
CA ALA A 177 13.61 -0.36 15.56
C ALA A 177 15.00 -0.88 15.15
N GLU A 178 16.10 -0.19 15.49
CA GLU A 178 17.46 -0.64 15.20
C GLU A 178 17.86 -1.91 15.99
N GLY A 179 17.19 -2.15 17.13
CA GLY A 179 17.39 -3.37 17.93
C GLY A 179 16.83 -4.65 17.29
N VAL A 180 16.00 -4.53 16.25
CA VAL A 180 15.40 -5.66 15.54
C VAL A 180 16.26 -6.04 14.33
N ARG A 181 16.67 -7.31 14.27
CA ARG A 181 17.60 -7.82 13.26
C ARG A 181 16.89 -8.65 12.20
N ILE A 182 17.52 -8.77 11.04
CA ILE A 182 17.09 -9.72 10.01
C ILE A 182 17.58 -11.11 10.44
N LYS A 183 16.64 -12.04 10.60
CA LYS A 183 16.91 -13.45 10.88
C LYS A 183 17.13 -14.23 9.58
N GLU A 184 16.21 -14.10 8.63
CA GLU A 184 16.24 -14.80 7.35
C GLU A 184 15.80 -13.86 6.22
N LYS A 185 16.39 -14.04 5.02
CA LYS A 185 16.09 -13.22 3.84
C LYS A 185 16.10 -14.07 2.58
N ASP A 186 14.95 -14.18 1.94
CA ASP A 186 14.77 -14.73 0.59
C ASP A 186 14.08 -13.67 -0.28
N LEU A 187 14.85 -12.64 -0.64
CA LEU A 187 14.39 -11.54 -1.48
C LEU A 187 15.09 -11.62 -2.84
N LYS A 188 14.31 -11.38 -3.90
CA LYS A 188 14.80 -11.36 -5.28
C LYS A 188 14.39 -10.06 -5.93
N TRP A 189 15.32 -9.47 -6.69
CA TRP A 189 15.00 -8.30 -7.50
C TRP A 189 14.14 -8.71 -8.69
N HIS A 190 12.99 -8.05 -8.83
CA HIS A 190 12.09 -8.22 -9.96
C HIS A 190 12.14 -6.96 -10.80
N ASP A 191 12.83 -7.01 -11.93
CA ASP A 191 12.87 -5.91 -12.88
C ASP A 191 11.54 -5.79 -13.62
N TRP A 192 11.02 -4.56 -13.64
CA TRP A 192 9.80 -4.22 -14.34
C TRP A 192 9.92 -2.82 -14.92
N GLU A 193 9.43 -2.62 -16.15
CA GLU A 193 9.39 -1.33 -16.81
C GLU A 193 7.96 -0.99 -17.25
N ARG A 194 7.63 0.30 -17.19
CA ARG A 194 6.40 0.85 -17.77
C ARG A 194 6.74 2.02 -18.67
N TYR A 195 6.10 2.11 -19.83
CA TYR A 195 6.14 3.32 -20.65
C TYR A 195 5.16 4.38 -20.11
N SER A 196 5.67 5.59 -19.88
CA SER A 196 4.92 6.76 -19.43
C SER A 196 4.63 7.65 -20.61
N ALA A 197 3.40 7.62 -21.13
CA ALA A 197 2.99 8.48 -22.23
C ALA A 197 3.08 9.98 -21.88
N ARG A 198 2.87 10.34 -20.60
CA ARG A 198 2.98 11.74 -20.13
C ARG A 198 4.41 12.27 -20.20
N GLN A 199 5.40 11.42 -19.96
CA GLN A 199 6.82 11.79 -19.86
C GLN A 199 7.66 11.27 -21.03
N ASP A 200 7.01 10.61 -22.00
CA ASP A 200 7.61 9.90 -23.12
C ASP A 200 8.88 9.10 -22.74
N THR A 201 8.77 8.29 -21.69
CA THR A 201 9.94 7.56 -21.15
C THR A 201 9.57 6.21 -20.54
N ARG A 202 10.52 5.27 -20.54
CA ARG A 202 10.40 4.00 -19.82
C ARG A 202 10.83 4.19 -18.37
N MET A 203 9.84 4.10 -17.48
CA MET A 203 10.04 4.16 -16.04
C MET A 203 10.49 2.79 -15.52
N LYS A 204 11.61 2.77 -14.81
CA LYS A 204 12.02 1.60 -14.01
C LYS A 204 11.09 1.47 -12.80
N MET A 205 10.33 0.39 -12.79
CA MET A 205 9.36 0.00 -11.75
C MET A 205 9.83 -1.21 -10.95
N GLY A 206 11.05 -1.69 -11.19
CA GLY A 206 11.64 -2.80 -10.46
C GLY A 206 11.84 -2.53 -8.96
N GLY A 207 11.80 -3.61 -8.19
CA GLY A 207 11.93 -3.66 -6.74
C GLY A 207 12.07 -5.11 -6.28
N PHE A 208 12.30 -5.33 -4.99
CA PHE A 208 12.41 -6.70 -4.47
C PHE A 208 11.04 -7.32 -4.17
N ILE A 209 10.95 -8.64 -4.33
CA ILE A 209 9.81 -9.48 -3.92
C ILE A 209 10.34 -10.67 -3.12
N GLY A 210 9.47 -11.35 -2.38
CA GLY A 210 9.83 -12.54 -1.60
C GLY A 210 9.70 -12.34 -0.10
N LYS A 211 10.39 -13.19 0.68
CA LYS A 211 10.19 -13.32 2.13
C LYS A 211 11.35 -12.72 2.92
N ILE A 212 11.02 -12.09 4.04
CA ILE A 212 12.01 -11.66 5.04
C ILE A 212 11.48 -11.93 6.44
N THR A 213 12.34 -12.43 7.31
CA THR A 213 12.01 -12.69 8.72
C THR A 213 12.89 -11.80 9.60
N TYR A 214 12.26 -11.10 10.53
CA TYR A 214 12.91 -10.29 11.55
C TYR A 214 12.81 -10.96 12.92
N GLU A 215 13.76 -10.68 13.80
CA GLU A 215 13.74 -11.09 15.21
C GLU A 215 14.08 -9.93 16.15
N GLY A 216 13.39 -9.87 17.28
CA GLY A 216 13.60 -8.85 18.31
C GLY A 216 12.29 -8.36 18.94
N GLN A 217 12.28 -7.12 19.44
CA GLN A 217 11.11 -6.49 20.03
C GLN A 217 10.15 -5.98 18.93
N ILE A 218 9.33 -6.88 18.39
CA ILE A 218 8.42 -6.57 17.27
C ILE A 218 7.10 -5.93 17.74
N GLY A 219 6.57 -6.38 18.88
CA GLY A 219 5.22 -6.01 19.37
C GLY A 219 4.88 -4.51 19.23
N PRO A 220 5.76 -3.59 19.66
CA PRO A 220 5.57 -2.14 19.52
C PRO A 220 5.27 -1.66 18.08
N PHE A 221 5.80 -2.34 17.07
CA PHE A 221 5.71 -1.90 15.67
C PHE A 221 4.53 -2.52 14.92
N MET A 222 3.82 -3.48 15.52
CA MET A 222 2.74 -4.21 14.86
C MET A 222 1.63 -3.31 14.30
N PRO A 223 1.19 -2.22 14.95
CA PRO A 223 0.22 -1.31 14.35
C PRO A 223 0.70 -0.69 13.03
N LEU A 224 1.97 -0.26 12.94
CA LEU A 224 2.55 0.28 11.70
C LEU A 224 2.68 -0.79 10.62
N ILE A 225 3.07 -2.00 11.01
CA ILE A 225 3.27 -3.11 10.09
C ILE A 225 1.91 -3.58 9.54
N ARG A 226 0.86 -3.68 10.36
CA ARG A 226 -0.50 -4.02 9.91
C ARG A 226 -1.07 -2.91 9.03
N ALA A 227 -0.82 -1.64 9.37
CA ALA A 227 -1.21 -0.53 8.51
C ALA A 227 -0.53 -0.59 7.13
N GLY A 228 0.76 -0.94 7.08
CA GLY A 228 1.50 -1.07 5.83
C GLY A 228 1.08 -2.23 4.94
N GLU A 229 0.48 -3.30 5.50
CA GLU A 229 -0.14 -4.39 4.73
C GLU A 229 -1.32 -3.86 3.90
N ILE A 230 -2.04 -2.86 4.41
CA ILE A 230 -3.15 -2.18 3.72
C ILE A 230 -2.62 -1.10 2.77
N VAL A 231 -1.84 -0.14 3.28
CA VAL A 231 -1.48 1.06 2.50
C VAL A 231 -0.25 0.89 1.61
N HIS A 232 0.40 -0.28 1.65
CA HIS A 232 1.69 -0.61 1.03
C HIS A 232 2.86 0.23 1.56
N VAL A 233 4.08 -0.12 1.17
CA VAL A 233 5.31 0.56 1.60
C VAL A 233 6.24 0.96 0.44
N GLY A 234 6.96 2.07 0.61
CA GLY A 234 8.02 2.50 -0.31
C GLY A 234 7.53 3.38 -1.45
N LYS A 235 8.23 3.36 -2.59
CA LYS A 235 7.94 4.19 -3.76
C LYS A 235 6.99 3.50 -4.73
N GLY A 236 6.09 4.28 -5.34
CA GLY A 236 5.20 3.80 -6.40
C GLY A 236 3.97 3.04 -5.90
N THR A 237 3.59 3.22 -4.63
CA THR A 237 2.43 2.56 -4.01
C THR A 237 1.12 2.82 -4.74
N SER A 238 0.93 3.99 -5.37
CA SER A 238 -0.27 4.28 -6.17
C SER A 238 -0.46 3.34 -7.37
N PHE A 239 0.61 2.66 -7.80
CA PHE A 239 0.61 1.63 -8.84
C PHE A 239 0.58 0.20 -8.27
N GLY A 240 0.26 0.04 -6.98
CA GLY A 240 0.16 -1.26 -6.35
C GLY A 240 1.50 -1.86 -5.93
N LEU A 241 2.60 -1.09 -6.03
CA LEU A 241 3.93 -1.53 -5.59
C LEU A 241 4.02 -1.57 -4.05
N GLY A 242 4.92 -2.42 -3.54
CA GLY A 242 5.19 -2.52 -2.11
C GLY A 242 4.08 -3.16 -1.27
N LYS A 243 3.22 -3.97 -1.89
CA LYS A 243 2.25 -4.82 -1.19
C LYS A 243 3.01 -5.93 -0.49
N TYR A 244 2.73 -6.12 0.79
CA TYR A 244 3.19 -7.29 1.53
C TYR A 244 2.07 -7.82 2.41
N ARG A 245 2.23 -9.06 2.85
CA ARG A 245 1.39 -9.65 3.89
C ARG A 245 2.25 -10.13 5.07
N ILE A 246 1.64 -10.17 6.25
CA ILE A 246 2.24 -10.79 7.42
C ILE A 246 2.00 -12.30 7.34
N LEU A 247 3.05 -13.10 7.56
CA LEU A 247 2.91 -14.54 7.64
C LEU A 247 2.64 -14.92 9.09
N GLU A 248 1.39 -15.31 9.38
CA GLU A 248 1.01 -15.85 10.68
C GLU A 248 1.62 -17.25 10.84
N LYS A 249 2.10 -17.54 12.06
CA LYS A 249 2.62 -18.86 12.43
C LYS A 249 1.52 -19.67 13.11
#